data_AF-A0A965UHF8-F1
#
_entry.id   AF-A0A965UHF8-F1
#
_cell.length_a   1.000
_cell.length_b   1.000
_cell.length_c   1.000
_cell.angle_alpha   90.00
_cell.angle_beta   90.00
_cell.angle_gamma   90.00
#
_symmetry.space_group_name_H-M   'P 1'
#
loop_
_entity.id
_entity.type
_entity.pdbx_description
1 polymer ?
#
loop_
_entity_poly.entity_id
_entity_poly.type
_entity_poly.pdbx_seq_one_letter_code
_entity_poly.pdbx_strand_id
1 'polypeptide(L)'
;MQTFLPFKDFFESAQALDNKRLNKQILEGYQILKVLNNNDPKAAWRNHPAVKMWRGHEGQLWLYIMNMVDEANKRGIKTDKNMDNLKVLKAATAKNWGWSLPNWYRDPFILAKVLTTHKANLYKKDPTYYSNFVSSTTDENNSPCCPTCSYYWVTHIITKENK
;
A
#
# COMPACT_ATOMS: atom_id res chain seq x y z
N MET A 1 8.96 1.45 3.37
CA MET A 1 7.67 0.78 3.61
C MET A 1 6.55 1.65 3.07
N GLN A 2 5.92 1.18 2.02
CA GLN A 2 4.84 1.80 1.28
C GLN A 2 4.02 0.68 0.61
N THR A 3 2.75 0.93 0.37
CA THR A 3 1.91 0.20 -0.59
C THR A 3 1.62 1.11 -1.77
N PHE A 4 1.99 0.74 -3.00
CA PHE A 4 1.60 1.47 -4.20
C PHE A 4 0.19 1.07 -4.63
N LEU A 5 -0.68 2.06 -4.75
CA LEU A 5 -2.08 1.94 -5.17
C LEU A 5 -2.29 2.96 -6.29
N PRO A 6 -1.75 2.73 -7.51
CA PRO A 6 -2.04 3.61 -8.64
C PRO A 6 -3.51 3.50 -9.09
N PHE A 7 -4.17 2.37 -8.81
CA PHE A 7 -5.56 2.11 -9.14
C PHE A 7 -6.34 1.69 -7.90
N LYS A 8 -7.67 1.87 -7.94
CA LYS A 8 -8.55 1.38 -6.88
C LYS A 8 -8.41 -0.13 -6.81
N ASP A 9 -8.62 -0.80 -7.93
CA ASP A 9 -8.51 -2.24 -8.02
C ASP A 9 -7.07 -2.74 -7.75
N PHE A 10 -6.94 -3.79 -6.94
CA PHE A 10 -5.64 -4.33 -6.54
C PHE A 10 -4.96 -5.12 -7.65
N PHE A 11 -5.74 -5.77 -8.51
CA PHE A 11 -5.23 -6.47 -9.68
C PHE A 11 -4.67 -5.47 -10.69
N GLU A 12 -5.42 -4.41 -11.01
CA GLU A 12 -4.92 -3.31 -11.87
C GLU A 12 -3.67 -2.65 -11.28
N SER A 13 -3.65 -2.44 -9.96
CA SER A 13 -2.48 -1.91 -9.27
C SER A 13 -1.25 -2.81 -9.41
N ALA A 14 -1.42 -4.13 -9.34
CA ALA A 14 -0.31 -5.08 -9.49
C ALA A 14 0.24 -5.06 -10.92
N GLN A 15 -0.64 -5.11 -11.92
CA GLN A 15 -0.28 -5.07 -13.34
C GLN A 15 0.50 -3.80 -13.69
N ALA A 16 0.11 -2.65 -13.12
CA ALA A 16 0.72 -1.37 -13.42
C ALA A 16 2.17 -1.24 -12.94
N LEU A 17 2.61 -2.00 -11.94
CA LEU A 17 3.95 -1.87 -11.37
C LEU A 17 5.00 -2.56 -12.23
N ASP A 18 6.19 -1.98 -12.32
CA ASP A 18 7.38 -2.68 -12.80
C ASP A 18 7.79 -3.81 -11.83
N ASN A 19 8.59 -4.75 -12.32
CA ASN A 19 8.99 -5.94 -11.57
C ASN A 19 9.69 -5.62 -10.23
N LYS A 20 10.50 -4.56 -10.18
CA LYS A 20 11.22 -4.17 -8.96
C LYS A 20 10.23 -3.67 -7.91
N ARG A 21 9.30 -2.79 -8.30
CA ARG A 21 8.31 -2.21 -7.38
C ARG A 21 7.24 -3.24 -6.99
N LEU A 22 6.82 -4.11 -7.90
CA LEU A 22 5.92 -5.24 -7.66
C LEU A 22 6.47 -6.18 -6.59
N ASN A 23 7.70 -6.69 -6.76
CA ASN A 23 8.33 -7.57 -5.76
C ASN A 23 8.52 -6.84 -4.41
N LYS A 24 8.79 -5.54 -4.45
CA LYS A 24 8.88 -4.72 -3.24
C LYS A 24 7.54 -4.63 -2.50
N GLN A 25 6.40 -4.63 -3.19
CA GLN A 25 5.07 -4.60 -2.54
C GLN A 25 4.79 -5.87 -1.74
N ILE A 26 5.25 -7.02 -2.22
CA ILE A 26 5.11 -8.29 -1.50
C ILE A 26 5.90 -8.22 -0.18
N LEU A 27 7.16 -7.77 -0.25
CA LEU A 27 8.03 -7.64 0.93
C LEU A 27 7.50 -6.59 1.92
N GLU A 28 7.19 -5.38 1.45
CA GLU A 28 6.76 -4.29 2.33
C GLU A 28 5.35 -4.54 2.88
N GLY A 29 4.45 -5.16 2.12
CA GLY A 29 3.15 -5.59 2.61
C GLY A 29 3.26 -6.63 3.73
N TYR A 30 4.14 -7.64 3.56
CA TYR A 30 4.44 -8.59 4.64
C TYR A 30 5.00 -7.88 5.89
N GLN A 31 5.91 -6.92 5.71
CA GLN A 31 6.45 -6.13 6.83
C GLN A 31 5.35 -5.34 7.55
N ILE A 32 4.41 -4.71 6.82
CA ILE A 32 3.27 -4.02 7.42
C ILE A 32 2.40 -4.99 8.22
N LEU A 33 2.02 -6.14 7.64
CA LEU A 33 1.24 -7.15 8.37
C LEU A 33 1.96 -7.61 9.65
N LYS A 34 3.28 -7.80 9.59
CA LYS A 34 4.06 -8.18 10.78
C LYS A 34 4.02 -7.11 11.86
N VAL A 35 4.11 -5.83 11.49
CA VAL A 35 4.03 -4.71 12.44
C VAL A 35 2.61 -4.58 13.02
N LEU A 36 1.57 -4.74 12.20
CA LEU A 36 0.17 -4.67 12.63
C LEU A 36 -0.18 -5.77 13.65
N ASN A 37 0.43 -6.95 13.52
CA ASN A 37 0.22 -8.08 14.43
C ASN A 37 1.27 -8.15 15.56
N ASN A 38 2.09 -7.13 15.75
CA ASN A 38 3.03 -7.03 16.87
C ASN A 38 2.40 -6.20 18.01
N ASN A 39 2.27 -6.81 19.19
CA ASN A 39 1.68 -6.17 20.35
C ASN A 39 2.68 -5.28 21.13
N ASP A 40 3.97 -5.35 20.84
CA ASP A 40 4.96 -4.49 21.49
C ASP A 40 4.72 -3.01 21.11
N PRO A 41 4.44 -2.12 22.09
CA PRO A 41 4.26 -0.70 21.84
C PRO A 41 5.55 -0.01 21.35
N LYS A 42 6.72 -0.61 21.61
CA LYS A 42 8.04 -0.11 21.18
C LYS A 42 8.49 -0.70 19.84
N ALA A 43 7.65 -1.53 19.20
CA ALA A 43 7.97 -2.12 17.91
C ALA A 43 8.28 -1.04 16.86
N ALA A 44 9.42 -1.20 16.19
CA ALA A 44 9.82 -0.32 15.10
C ALA A 44 8.70 -0.20 14.05
N TRP A 45 8.55 0.99 13.48
CA TRP A 45 7.59 1.30 12.41
C TRP A 45 6.10 1.25 12.76
N ARG A 46 5.71 0.97 14.02
CA ARG A 46 4.29 1.00 14.47
C ARG A 46 3.59 2.33 14.18
N ASN A 47 4.37 3.42 14.15
CA ASN A 47 3.89 4.76 13.88
C ASN A 47 3.98 5.19 12.41
N HIS A 48 4.50 4.34 11.52
CA HIS A 48 4.63 4.67 10.11
C HIS A 48 3.26 4.86 9.44
N PRO A 49 3.06 5.90 8.61
CA PRO A 49 1.76 6.16 7.96
C PRO A 49 1.20 4.98 7.18
N ALA A 50 2.04 4.31 6.37
CA ALA A 50 1.66 3.10 5.64
C ALA A 50 1.21 1.94 6.55
N VAL A 51 1.69 1.86 7.80
CA VAL A 51 1.18 0.86 8.76
C VAL A 51 -0.17 1.29 9.30
N LYS A 52 -0.28 2.54 9.74
CA LYS A 52 -1.52 3.06 10.33
C LYS A 52 -2.69 3.03 9.36
N MET A 53 -2.48 3.23 8.05
CA MET A 53 -3.57 3.24 7.05
C MET A 53 -4.26 1.88 6.88
N TRP A 54 -3.60 0.79 7.24
CA TRP A 54 -4.12 -0.58 7.13
C TRP A 54 -4.54 -1.20 8.48
N ARG A 55 -4.40 -0.46 9.59
CA ARG A 55 -4.75 -0.95 10.92
C ARG A 55 -6.25 -1.26 11.03
N GLY A 56 -6.59 -2.46 11.49
CA GLY A 56 -7.97 -2.95 11.54
C GLY A 56 -8.54 -3.36 10.17
N HIS A 57 -7.69 -3.40 9.15
CA HIS A 57 -8.03 -3.77 7.77
C HIS A 57 -6.97 -4.73 7.18
N GLU A 58 -6.34 -5.54 8.03
CA GLU A 58 -5.25 -6.46 7.68
C GLU A 58 -5.65 -7.45 6.59
N GLY A 59 -6.91 -7.89 6.58
CA GLY A 59 -7.44 -8.77 5.54
C GLY A 59 -7.42 -8.13 4.15
N GLN A 60 -7.66 -6.82 4.06
CA GLN A 60 -7.59 -6.09 2.79
C GLN A 60 -6.15 -5.92 2.30
N LEU A 61 -5.21 -5.65 3.22
CA LEU A 61 -3.79 -5.64 2.89
C LEU A 61 -3.31 -7.03 2.44
N TRP A 62 -3.81 -8.11 3.04
CA TRP A 62 -3.54 -9.47 2.57
C TRP A 62 -4.00 -9.67 1.12
N LEU A 63 -5.24 -9.29 0.79
CA LEU A 63 -5.77 -9.40 -0.57
C LEU A 63 -4.94 -8.58 -1.56
N TYR A 64 -4.52 -7.37 -1.19
CA TYR A 64 -3.58 -6.56 -1.96
C TYR A 64 -2.27 -7.31 -2.24
N ILE A 65 -1.65 -7.90 -1.21
CA ILE A 65 -0.40 -8.67 -1.36
C ILE A 65 -0.60 -9.88 -2.27
N MET A 66 -1.73 -10.60 -2.15
CA MET A 66 -2.01 -11.76 -3.00
C MET A 66 -2.12 -11.39 -4.48
N ASN A 67 -2.66 -10.21 -4.81
CA ASN A 67 -2.66 -9.71 -6.19
C ASN A 67 -1.23 -9.42 -6.70
N MET A 68 -0.36 -8.90 -5.83
CA MET A 68 1.05 -8.68 -6.18
C MET A 68 1.80 -10.00 -6.42
N VAL A 69 1.50 -11.02 -5.62
CA VAL A 69 2.06 -12.37 -5.78
C VAL A 69 1.55 -13.02 -7.07
N ASP A 70 0.25 -12.95 -7.34
CA ASP A 70 -0.35 -13.52 -8.55
C ASP A 70 0.29 -12.92 -9.81
N GLU A 71 0.41 -11.59 -9.86
CA GLU A 71 1.07 -10.90 -10.96
C GLU A 71 2.57 -11.24 -11.06
N ALA A 72 3.26 -11.36 -9.92
CA ALA A 72 4.67 -11.77 -9.93
C ALA A 72 4.85 -13.18 -10.49
N ASN A 73 3.97 -14.12 -10.13
CA ASN A 73 3.99 -15.48 -10.64
C ASN A 73 3.71 -15.53 -12.14
N LYS A 74 2.73 -14.75 -12.63
CA LYS A 74 2.46 -14.60 -14.07
C LYS A 74 3.67 -14.13 -14.87
N ARG A 75 4.51 -13.29 -14.25
CA ARG A 75 5.77 -12.78 -14.83
C ARG A 75 6.98 -13.68 -14.61
N GLY A 76 6.81 -14.85 -13.99
CA GLY A 76 7.93 -15.76 -13.65
C GLY A 76 8.88 -15.22 -12.59
N ILE A 77 8.45 -14.25 -11.77
CA ILE A 77 9.24 -13.71 -10.66
C ILE A 77 9.11 -14.66 -9.47
N LYS A 78 10.24 -15.06 -8.90
CA LYS A 78 10.29 -15.99 -7.77
C LYS A 78 9.72 -15.36 -6.48
N THR A 79 8.68 -15.97 -5.91
CA THR A 79 8.01 -15.47 -4.69
C THR A 79 7.97 -16.47 -3.51
N ASP A 80 8.56 -17.67 -3.64
CA ASP A 80 8.36 -18.79 -2.69
C ASP A 80 8.60 -18.40 -1.22
N LYS A 81 9.77 -17.81 -0.93
CA LYS A 81 10.13 -17.39 0.43
C LYS A 81 9.18 -16.34 1.00
N ASN A 82 8.69 -15.43 0.15
CA ASN A 82 7.70 -14.43 0.58
C ASN A 82 6.38 -15.11 0.91
N MET A 83 5.96 -16.08 0.10
CA MET A 83 4.73 -16.83 0.29
C MET A 83 4.74 -17.71 1.53
N ASP A 84 5.86 -18.36 1.84
CA ASP A 84 5.99 -19.16 3.07
C ASP A 84 5.86 -18.28 4.31
N ASN A 85 6.55 -17.13 4.35
CA ASN A 85 6.43 -16.16 5.44
C ASN A 85 5.00 -15.62 5.59
N LEU A 86 4.34 -15.32 4.47
CA LEU A 86 2.94 -14.86 4.46
C LEU A 86 1.99 -15.93 4.98
N LYS A 87 2.14 -17.19 4.56
CA LYS A 87 1.32 -18.33 5.03
C LYS A 87 1.48 -18.54 6.54
N VAL A 88 2.70 -18.53 7.05
CA VAL A 88 2.98 -18.68 8.49
C VAL A 88 2.34 -17.54 9.28
N LEU A 89 2.53 -16.29 8.86
CA LEU A 89 1.92 -15.13 9.53
C LEU A 89 0.40 -15.20 9.50
N LYS A 90 -0.20 -15.53 8.35
CA LYS A 90 -1.65 -15.68 8.20
C LYS A 90 -2.19 -16.76 9.13
N ALA A 91 -1.57 -17.94 9.18
CA ALA A 91 -2.00 -19.02 10.05
C ALA A 91 -2.01 -18.61 11.53
N ALA A 92 -0.99 -17.86 11.96
CA ALA A 92 -0.86 -17.41 13.34
C ALA A 92 -1.84 -16.29 13.73
N THR A 93 -2.19 -15.40 12.79
CA THR A 93 -2.77 -14.09 13.15
C THR A 93 -4.10 -13.76 12.50
N ALA A 94 -4.51 -14.45 11.43
CA ALA A 94 -5.66 -14.02 10.61
C ALA A 94 -7.01 -14.07 11.31
N LYS A 95 -7.13 -14.82 12.41
CA LYS A 95 -8.33 -14.82 13.26
C LYS A 95 -8.65 -13.45 13.87
N ASN A 96 -7.65 -12.56 13.98
CA ASN A 96 -7.79 -11.23 14.57
C ASN A 96 -7.84 -10.12 13.51
N TRP A 97 -7.82 -10.46 12.22
CA TRP A 97 -7.76 -9.47 11.15
C TRP A 97 -9.13 -8.85 10.89
N GLY A 98 -9.14 -7.53 10.66
CA GLY A 98 -10.31 -6.88 10.08
C GLY A 98 -10.34 -7.05 8.56
N TRP A 99 -11.52 -7.40 8.03
CA TRP A 99 -11.73 -7.67 6.60
C TRP A 99 -12.53 -6.59 5.89
N SER A 100 -13.03 -5.59 6.60
CA SER A 100 -13.76 -4.47 5.99
C SER A 100 -12.80 -3.56 5.22
N LEU A 101 -13.28 -2.90 4.16
CA LEU A 101 -12.50 -1.85 3.50
C LEU A 101 -12.30 -0.66 4.44
N PRO A 102 -11.11 -0.03 4.46
CA PRO A 102 -10.90 1.20 5.21
C PRO A 102 -11.86 2.31 4.77
N ASN A 103 -12.29 3.18 5.71
CA ASN A 103 -13.18 4.30 5.38
C ASN A 103 -12.56 5.23 4.32
N TRP A 104 -11.26 5.51 4.43
CA TRP A 104 -10.52 6.31 3.46
C TRP A 104 -10.53 5.73 2.04
N TYR A 105 -10.68 4.40 1.92
CA TYR A 105 -10.72 3.72 0.64
C TYR A 105 -12.13 3.77 0.01
N ARG A 106 -13.17 3.92 0.84
CA ARG A 106 -14.56 4.06 0.39
C ARG A 106 -14.89 5.51 -0.01
N ASP A 107 -14.26 6.47 0.64
CA ASP A 107 -14.40 7.89 0.31
C ASP A 107 -13.74 8.20 -1.05
N PRO A 108 -14.51 8.62 -2.07
CA PRO A 108 -13.97 8.85 -3.41
C PRO A 108 -13.00 10.02 -3.49
N PHE A 109 -13.16 11.06 -2.66
CA PHE A 109 -12.29 12.25 -2.66
C PHE A 109 -10.95 11.94 -2.02
N ILE A 110 -10.96 11.24 -0.89
CA ILE A 110 -9.73 10.78 -0.24
C ILE A 110 -9.01 9.77 -1.14
N LEU A 111 -9.74 8.81 -1.69
CA LEU A 111 -9.16 7.79 -2.58
C LEU A 111 -8.50 8.44 -3.79
N ALA A 112 -9.13 9.43 -4.45
CA ALA A 112 -8.53 10.13 -5.59
C ALA A 112 -7.15 10.72 -5.25
N LYS A 113 -7.00 11.37 -4.09
CA LYS A 113 -5.71 11.93 -3.64
C LYS A 113 -4.65 10.84 -3.38
N VAL A 114 -5.05 9.71 -2.78
CA VAL A 114 -4.15 8.56 -2.60
C VAL A 114 -3.68 8.04 -3.95
N LEU A 115 -4.60 7.71 -4.86
CA LEU A 115 -4.27 7.15 -6.17
C LEU A 115 -3.38 8.09 -6.99
N THR A 116 -3.74 9.37 -7.06
CA THR A 116 -3.02 10.37 -7.86
C THR A 116 -1.61 10.63 -7.32
N THR A 117 -1.45 10.80 -6.00
CA THR A 117 -0.10 10.97 -5.43
C THR A 117 0.75 9.70 -5.61
N HIS A 118 0.17 8.50 -5.60
CA HIS A 118 0.91 7.26 -5.85
C HIS A 118 1.36 7.18 -7.31
N LYS A 119 0.48 7.48 -8.28
CA LYS A 119 0.83 7.58 -9.72
C LYS A 119 1.94 8.60 -9.98
N ALA A 120 1.83 9.81 -9.43
CA ALA A 120 2.84 10.86 -9.58
C ALA A 120 4.22 10.43 -9.05
N ASN A 121 4.25 9.72 -7.92
CA ASN A 121 5.51 9.22 -7.35
C ASN A 121 6.08 8.02 -8.10
N LEU A 122 5.24 7.19 -8.72
CA LEU A 122 5.70 6.14 -9.63
C LEU A 122 6.37 6.75 -10.87
N TYR A 123 5.76 7.77 -11.48
CA TYR A 123 6.37 8.55 -12.57
C TYR A 123 7.74 9.11 -12.19
N LYS A 124 7.84 9.85 -11.08
CA LYS A 124 9.13 10.40 -10.60
C LYS A 124 10.20 9.33 -10.37
N LYS A 125 9.77 8.11 -10.06
CA LYS A 125 10.62 6.96 -9.76
C LYS A 125 11.16 6.28 -11.01
N ASP A 126 10.42 6.30 -12.11
CA ASP A 126 10.83 5.79 -13.42
C ASP A 126 9.95 6.44 -14.52
N PRO A 127 10.36 7.60 -15.06
CA PRO A 127 9.54 8.35 -16.01
C PRO A 127 9.26 7.61 -17.31
N THR A 128 10.17 6.73 -17.73
CA THR A 128 10.06 5.96 -18.97
C THR A 128 9.01 4.85 -18.79
N TYR A 129 9.12 4.05 -17.73
CA TYR A 129 8.16 2.96 -17.48
C TYR A 129 6.75 3.49 -17.17
N TYR A 130 6.66 4.57 -16.41
CA TYR A 130 5.39 5.14 -15.94
C TYR A 130 4.97 6.39 -16.73
N SER A 131 5.33 6.50 -18.00
CA SER A 131 5.03 7.67 -18.84
C SER A 131 3.52 8.01 -18.87
N ASN A 132 2.65 7.00 -18.82
CA ASN A 132 1.19 7.16 -18.72
C ASN A 132 0.71 7.87 -17.44
N PHE A 133 1.58 8.04 -16.43
CA PHE A 133 1.27 8.73 -15.18
C PHE A 133 1.81 10.17 -15.13
N VAL A 134 2.36 10.69 -16.23
CA VAL A 134 2.87 12.07 -16.28
C VAL A 134 1.81 13.11 -15.90
N SER A 135 0.57 12.93 -16.36
CA SER A 135 -0.55 13.84 -16.06
C SER A 135 -0.86 13.90 -14.56
N SER A 136 -0.60 12.83 -13.81
CA SER A 136 -0.77 12.80 -12.36
C SER A 136 0.21 13.72 -11.63
N THR A 137 1.27 14.21 -12.27
CA THR A 137 2.21 15.15 -11.64
C THR A 137 1.65 16.56 -11.49
N THR A 138 0.69 16.95 -12.34
CA THR A 138 0.04 18.27 -12.38
C THR A 138 -1.45 18.23 -12.01
N ASP A 139 -1.99 17.05 -11.73
CA ASP A 139 -3.39 16.84 -11.33
C ASP A 139 -3.67 17.52 -9.97
N GLU A 140 -4.86 18.13 -9.81
CA GLU A 140 -5.29 18.80 -8.58
C GLU A 140 -5.31 17.88 -7.34
N ASN A 141 -5.50 16.57 -7.57
CA ASN A 141 -5.48 15.55 -6.52
C ASN A 141 -4.05 15.11 -6.16
N ASN A 142 -3.02 15.55 -6.90
CA ASN A 142 -1.62 15.39 -6.50
C ASN A 142 -1.26 16.37 -5.38
N SER A 143 -1.91 16.20 -4.24
CA SER A 143 -1.85 17.07 -3.09
C SER A 143 -1.31 16.27 -1.90
N PRO A 144 0.02 16.18 -1.70
CA PRO A 144 0.57 15.50 -0.53
C PRO A 144 0.07 16.12 0.77
N CYS A 145 -0.08 15.32 1.82
CA CYS A 145 -0.74 15.77 3.05
C CYS A 145 0.05 16.82 3.87
N CYS A 146 1.33 17.04 3.56
CA CYS A 146 2.21 17.98 4.25
C CYS A 146 3.42 18.38 3.37
N PRO A 147 4.12 19.51 3.64
CA PRO A 147 5.25 19.97 2.83
C PRO A 147 6.43 18.98 2.74
N THR A 148 6.61 18.14 3.77
CA THR A 148 7.67 17.12 3.80
C THR A 148 7.21 15.77 3.26
N CYS A 149 5.93 15.63 2.90
CA CYS A 149 5.33 14.40 2.44
C CYS A 149 5.38 14.32 0.92
N SER A 150 5.77 13.19 0.36
CA SER A 150 5.62 12.95 -1.10
C SER A 150 4.25 12.37 -1.47
N TYR A 151 3.54 11.78 -0.51
CA TYR A 151 2.27 11.08 -0.70
C TYR A 151 1.14 11.73 0.10
N TYR A 152 -0.10 11.48 -0.30
CA TYR A 152 -1.25 11.76 0.54
C TYR A 152 -1.42 10.64 1.58
N TRP A 153 -0.97 10.89 2.82
CA TRP A 153 -1.14 9.95 3.92
C TRP A 153 -2.46 10.22 4.66
N VAL A 154 -3.44 9.33 4.46
CA VAL A 154 -4.77 9.40 5.10
C VAL A 154 -4.69 9.53 6.63
N THR A 155 -3.64 8.98 7.24
CA THR A 155 -3.42 9.00 8.69
C THR A 155 -2.95 10.35 9.23
N HIS A 156 -2.45 11.25 8.39
CA HIS A 156 -2.10 12.62 8.80
C HIS A 156 -3.31 13.56 8.81
N ILE A 157 -4.38 13.17 8.12
CA ILE A 157 -5.61 13.97 7.99
C ILE A 157 -6.59 13.62 9.10
N ILE A 158 -6.80 12.33 9.35
CA ILE A 158 -7.64 11.84 10.47
C ILE A 158 -7.16 12.38 11.82
N THR A 159 -5.86 12.63 12.00
CA THR A 159 -5.31 13.23 13.22
C THR A 159 -5.57 14.73 13.35
N LYS A 160 -5.93 15.43 12.27
CA LYS A 160 -6.26 16.87 12.29
C LYS A 160 -7.73 17.13 12.62
N GLU A 161 -8.62 16.20 12.30
CA GLU A 161 -10.06 16.31 12.61
C GLU A 161 -10.40 15.98 14.08
N ASN A 162 -9.45 15.36 14.80
CA ASN A 162 -9.57 15.02 16.23
C ASN A 162 -8.77 15.98 17.15
N LYS A 163 -8.43 17.17 16.66
CA LYS A 163 -7.81 18.26 17.42
C LYS A 163 -8.61 19.53 17.20
#